data_AF-A0A318PUA9-F1
#
_entry.id   AF-A0A318PUA9-F1
#
_cell.length_a   1.000
_cell.length_b   1.000
_cell.length_c   1.000
_cell.angle_alpha   90.00
_cell.angle_beta   90.00
_cell.angle_gamma   90.00
#
_symmetry.space_group_name_H-M   'P 1'
#
loop_
_entity.id
_entity.type
_entity.pdbx_description
1 polymer ?
#
loop_
_entity_poly.entity_id
_entity_poly.type
_entity_poly.pdbx_seq_one_letter_code
_entity_poly.pdbx_strand_id
1 'polypeptide(L)'
;MEPWTSFTEFGKSGTIYQFKRPPQDLPDQPAIFLLTTVMGSVAKGGSWEFLSPRIGRVHSLSRDWDTVITPARAQKEESDDVLVCFVSDGSLDEAFDDLCKGGAQPLGKDDTSAG
;
A
#
# COMPACT_ATOMS: atom_id res chain seq x y z
N MET A 1 -16.99 2.74 -16.28
CA MET A 1 -17.10 2.03 -15.00
C MET A 1 -15.94 2.51 -14.15
N GLU A 2 -16.17 3.18 -13.02
CA GLU A 2 -15.10 3.50 -12.06
C GLU A 2 -15.25 2.74 -10.72
N PRO A 3 -15.13 1.40 -10.66
CA PRO A 3 -15.37 0.65 -9.43
C PRO A 3 -14.08 0.27 -8.67
N TRP A 4 -13.10 1.18 -8.54
CA TRP A 4 -11.76 0.81 -8.04
C TRP A 4 -11.08 1.85 -7.13
N THR A 5 -11.82 2.51 -6.24
CA THR A 5 -11.21 3.59 -5.44
C THR A 5 -10.70 3.16 -4.07
N SER A 6 -11.03 1.97 -3.57
CA SER A 6 -10.54 1.57 -2.24
C SER A 6 -10.45 0.06 -1.95
N PHE A 7 -9.44 -0.30 -1.17
CA PHE A 7 -9.16 -1.58 -0.55
C PHE A 7 -9.04 -1.40 0.97
N THR A 8 -9.26 -2.46 1.75
CA THR A 8 -9.26 -2.42 3.20
C THR A 8 -8.34 -3.50 3.78
N GLU A 9 -7.41 -3.10 4.62
CA GLU A 9 -6.60 -4.00 5.46
C GLU A 9 -7.01 -3.84 6.93
N PHE A 10 -7.00 -4.95 7.66
CA PHE A 10 -7.35 -4.96 9.08
C PHE A 10 -6.08 -4.96 9.92
N GLY A 11 -5.90 -3.89 10.69
CA GLY A 11 -4.92 -3.90 11.76
C GLY A 11 -5.35 -4.81 12.91
N LYS A 12 -4.38 -5.27 13.71
CA LYS A 12 -4.68 -6.17 14.85
C LYS A 12 -5.53 -5.50 15.92
N SER A 13 -5.49 -4.18 16.02
CA SER A 13 -6.30 -3.39 16.94
C SER A 13 -7.81 -3.39 16.62
N GLY A 14 -8.21 -3.93 15.46
CA GLY A 14 -9.56 -3.75 14.92
C GLY A 14 -9.74 -2.47 14.11
N THR A 15 -8.66 -1.70 13.91
CA THR A 15 -8.63 -0.52 13.04
C THR A 15 -8.69 -0.94 11.58
N ILE A 16 -9.52 -0.23 10.83
CA ILE A 16 -9.76 -0.43 9.40
C ILE A 16 -8.93 0.58 8.62
N TYR A 17 -7.94 0.11 7.87
CA TYR A 17 -7.09 0.95 7.02
C TYR A 17 -7.57 0.90 5.58
N GLN A 18 -8.00 2.04 5.05
CA GLN A 18 -8.53 2.14 3.69
C GLN A 18 -7.45 2.63 2.71
N PHE A 19 -6.91 1.69 1.94
CA PHE A 19 -5.98 1.94 0.85
C PHE A 19 -6.73 2.37 -0.41
N LYS A 20 -6.27 3.41 -1.10
CA LYS A 20 -6.90 3.96 -2.30
C LYS A 20 -5.87 4.18 -3.39
N ARG A 21 -6.29 4.30 -4.64
CA ARG A 21 -5.38 4.79 -5.67
C ARG A 21 -4.89 6.18 -5.29
N PRO A 22 -3.59 6.48 -5.49
CA PRO A 22 -3.06 7.81 -5.22
C PRO A 22 -3.78 8.85 -6.08
N PRO A 23 -4.06 10.04 -5.54
CA PRO A 23 -4.66 11.12 -6.32
C PRO A 23 -3.71 11.56 -7.44
N GLN A 24 -4.27 12.15 -8.50
CA GLN A 24 -3.48 12.71 -9.60
C GLN A 24 -2.53 13.81 -9.10
N ASP A 25 -3.02 14.66 -8.21
CA ASP A 25 -2.22 15.65 -7.49
C ASP A 25 -1.77 15.05 -6.16
N LEU A 26 -0.52 14.61 -6.10
CA LEU A 26 0.05 13.96 -4.92
C LEU A 26 0.20 14.96 -3.77
N PRO A 27 -0.46 14.75 -2.61
CA PRO A 27 -0.36 15.66 -1.47
C PRO A 27 0.97 15.57 -0.73
N ASP A 28 1.37 16.66 -0.08
CA ASP A 28 2.49 16.70 0.87
C ASP A 28 2.04 16.16 2.24
N GLN A 29 1.62 14.88 2.26
CA GLN A 29 1.08 14.20 3.43
C GLN A 29 1.75 12.83 3.61
N PRO A 30 2.04 12.42 4.86
CA PRO A 30 2.51 11.07 5.15
C PRO A 30 1.45 10.02 4.78
N ALA A 31 1.91 8.88 4.26
CA ALA A 31 1.05 7.79 3.85
C ALA A 31 1.75 6.45 4.01
N ILE A 32 0.95 5.40 4.22
CA ILE A 32 1.38 4.02 4.05
C ILE A 32 1.03 3.63 2.63
N PHE A 33 1.96 3.06 1.88
CA PHE A 33 1.68 2.52 0.55
C PHE A 33 1.65 1.00 0.59
N LEU A 34 0.86 0.40 -0.29
CA LEU A 34 0.71 -1.02 -0.49
C LEU A 34 1.09 -1.37 -1.93
N LEU A 35 2.07 -2.26 -2.08
CA LEU A 35 2.39 -2.91 -3.35
C LEU A 35 1.71 -4.27 -3.39
N THR A 36 0.80 -4.42 -4.34
CA THR A 36 0.05 -5.67 -4.49
C THR A 36 -0.24 -6.00 -5.94
N THR A 37 -0.33 -7.30 -6.21
CA THR A 37 -0.81 -7.83 -7.48
C THR A 37 -2.28 -8.20 -7.27
N VAL A 38 -3.16 -7.54 -8.00
CA VAL A 38 -4.60 -7.81 -7.92
C VAL A 38 -4.94 -8.92 -8.91
N MET A 39 -5.21 -10.13 -8.42
CA MET A 39 -5.65 -11.26 -9.23
C MET A 39 -7.15 -11.51 -8.98
N GLY A 40 -7.98 -11.42 -10.01
CA GLY A 40 -9.42 -11.67 -9.88
C GLY A 40 -10.28 -11.10 -11.01
N SER A 41 -11.32 -11.85 -11.38
CA SER A 41 -12.24 -11.50 -12.49
C SER A 41 -13.28 -10.45 -12.07
N VAL A 42 -13.42 -9.42 -12.89
CA VAL A 42 -14.38 -8.29 -12.80
C VAL A 42 -15.86 -8.66 -13.03
N ALA A 43 -16.21 -9.93 -13.06
CA ALA A 43 -17.59 -10.35 -13.27
C ALA A 43 -18.34 -10.53 -11.93
N LYS A 44 -19.04 -9.46 -11.50
CA LYS A 44 -20.12 -9.50 -10.48
C LYS A 44 -19.78 -10.24 -9.17
N GLY A 45 -19.11 -9.54 -8.24
CA GLY A 45 -19.01 -10.00 -6.84
C GLY A 45 -17.95 -11.07 -6.58
N GLY A 46 -16.92 -11.17 -7.42
CA GLY A 46 -15.76 -12.01 -7.16
C GLY A 46 -14.96 -11.54 -5.93
N SER A 47 -14.44 -12.50 -5.18
CA SER A 47 -13.43 -12.26 -4.14
C SER A 47 -12.13 -11.86 -4.81
N TRP A 48 -11.55 -10.72 -4.42
CA TRP A 48 -10.23 -10.32 -4.87
C TRP A 48 -9.19 -11.14 -4.11
N GLU A 49 -8.23 -11.72 -4.82
CA GLU A 49 -7.07 -12.34 -4.21
C GLU A 49 -5.86 -11.42 -4.43
N PHE A 50 -5.27 -10.97 -3.33
CA PHE A 50 -4.06 -10.17 -3.35
C PHE A 50 -2.86 -11.08 -3.20
N LEU A 51 -1.99 -11.10 -4.22
CA LEU A 51 -0.77 -11.91 -4.15
C LEU A 51 0.36 -11.10 -3.54
N SER A 52 0.85 -11.61 -2.41
CA SER A 52 2.03 -11.10 -1.70
C SER A 52 1.99 -9.59 -1.43
N PRO A 53 0.94 -9.06 -0.75
CA PRO A 53 0.91 -7.64 -0.40
C PRO A 53 2.15 -7.25 0.41
N ARG A 54 2.74 -6.10 0.08
CA ARG A 54 3.85 -5.50 0.81
C ARG A 54 3.54 -4.04 1.14
N ILE A 55 3.76 -3.62 2.38
CA ILE A 55 3.52 -2.24 2.80
C ILE A 55 4.81 -1.47 3.06
N GLY A 56 4.83 -0.20 2.70
CA GLY A 56 5.88 0.74 3.06
C GLY A 56 5.30 2.05 3.58
N ARG A 57 6.15 2.96 4.03
CA ARG A 57 5.73 4.27 4.56
C ARG A 57 6.54 5.38 3.92
N VAL A 58 5.88 6.52 3.69
CA VAL A 58 6.47 7.76 3.19
C VAL A 58 6.05 8.91 4.09
N HIS A 59 6.92 9.90 4.23
CA HIS A 59 6.63 11.08 5.08
C HIS A 59 5.98 12.18 4.26
N SER A 60 6.15 12.16 2.93
CA SER A 60 5.44 13.01 2.00
C SER A 60 5.22 12.29 0.69
N LEU A 61 3.95 12.06 0.33
CA LEU A 61 3.63 11.41 -0.94
C LEU A 61 4.16 12.20 -2.14
N SER A 62 4.03 13.53 -2.12
CA SER A 62 4.55 14.41 -3.20
C SER A 62 6.07 14.35 -3.39
N ARG A 63 6.85 14.19 -2.31
CA ARG A 63 8.32 14.23 -2.35
C ARG A 63 8.95 12.86 -2.52
N ASP A 64 8.28 11.82 -2.04
CA ASP A 64 8.81 10.46 -1.98
C ASP A 64 8.34 9.59 -3.17
N TRP A 65 7.46 10.10 -4.03
CA TRP A 65 6.88 9.33 -5.14
C TRP A 65 7.93 8.77 -6.11
N ASP A 66 8.81 9.62 -6.61
CA ASP A 66 9.81 9.21 -7.60
C ASP A 66 11.01 8.51 -6.96
N THR A 67 11.29 8.77 -5.68
CA THR A 67 12.50 8.28 -4.99
C THR A 67 12.26 6.99 -4.22
N VAL A 68 11.02 6.71 -3.80
CA VAL A 68 10.65 5.53 -3.00
C VAL A 68 9.62 4.68 -3.73
N ILE A 69 8.52 5.27 -4.17
CA ILE A 69 7.37 4.51 -4.65
C ILE A 69 7.61 3.94 -6.06
N THR A 70 8.14 4.76 -6.97
CA THR A 70 8.42 4.34 -8.35
C THR A 70 9.43 3.18 -8.43
N PRO A 71 10.58 3.23 -7.75
CA PRO A 71 11.51 2.09 -7.71
C PRO A 71 10.90 0.85 -7.05
N ALA A 72 10.17 1.02 -5.94
CA ALA A 72 9.55 -0.09 -5.23
C ALA A 72 8.49 -0.80 -6.11
N ARG A 73 7.74 -0.06 -6.92
CA ARG A 73 6.83 -0.61 -7.93
C ARG A 73 7.58 -1.42 -8.99
N ALA A 74 8.71 -0.92 -9.48
CA ALA A 74 9.49 -1.58 -10.52
C ALA A 74 10.12 -2.92 -10.08
N GLN A 75 10.38 -3.10 -8.78
CA GLN A 75 10.97 -4.33 -8.23
C GLN A 75 10.00 -5.53 -8.20
N LYS A 76 8.68 -5.29 -8.30
CA LYS A 76 7.69 -6.35 -8.23
C LYS A 76 7.02 -6.50 -9.60
N GLU A 77 7.63 -7.31 -10.45
CA GLU A 77 7.29 -7.53 -11.88
C GLU A 77 5.82 -7.92 -12.11
N GLU A 78 5.15 -8.49 -11.10
CA GLU A 78 3.73 -8.86 -11.14
C GLU A 78 2.79 -7.80 -10.53
N SER A 79 3.29 -6.71 -9.95
CA SER A 79 2.51 -5.76 -9.13
C SER A 79 2.18 -4.48 -9.91
N ASP A 80 1.00 -4.46 -10.52
CA ASP A 80 0.60 -3.33 -11.37
C ASP A 80 0.11 -2.10 -10.59
N ASP A 81 -0.38 -2.28 -9.36
CA ASP A 81 -1.03 -1.23 -8.59
C ASP A 81 -0.26 -0.85 -7.31
N VAL A 82 -0.15 0.46 -7.09
CA VAL A 82 0.26 1.07 -5.81
C VAL A 82 -0.99 1.69 -5.20
N LEU A 83 -1.33 1.30 -3.98
CA LEU A 83 -2.39 1.94 -3.21
C LEU A 83 -1.80 2.69 -2.02
N VAL A 84 -2.44 3.77 -1.59
CA VAL A 84 -2.02 4.61 -0.46
C VAL A 84 -3.12 4.69 0.59
N CYS A 85 -2.74 4.57 1.85
CA CYS A 85 -3.58 4.81 3.02
C CYS A 85 -3.05 6.04 3.75
N PHE A 86 -3.85 7.09 3.79
CA PHE A 86 -3.56 8.25 4.62
C PHE A 86 -3.98 7.93 6.05
N VAL A 87 -3.07 8.16 7.00
CA VAL A 87 -3.34 7.91 8.41
C VAL A 87 -4.22 9.03 8.94
N SER A 88 -5.45 8.69 9.29
CA SER A 88 -6.47 9.63 9.79
C SER A 88 -6.33 9.92 11.28
N ASP A 89 -5.78 8.97 12.03
CA ASP A 89 -5.65 9.01 13.49
C ASP A 89 -4.37 8.27 13.92
N GLY A 90 -3.73 8.76 14.99
CA GLY A 90 -2.43 8.27 15.45
C GLY A 90 -1.25 8.68 14.55
N SER A 91 -0.07 8.12 14.86
CA SER A 91 1.15 8.35 14.07
C SER A 91 1.28 7.38 12.89
N LEU A 92 2.05 7.79 11.88
CA LEU A 92 2.40 6.94 10.73
C LEU A 92 3.00 5.60 11.15
N ASP A 93 3.84 5.63 12.19
CA ASP A 93 4.54 4.46 12.69
C ASP A 93 3.62 3.51 13.45
N GLU A 94 2.71 4.04 14.27
CA GLU A 94 1.70 3.23 14.95
C GLU A 94 0.76 2.53 13.97
N ALA A 95 0.32 3.25 12.93
CA ALA A 95 -0.52 2.69 11.88
C ALA A 95 0.21 1.59 11.09
N PHE A 96 1.49 1.79 10.78
CA PHE A 96 2.31 0.80 10.11
C PHE A 96 2.51 -0.46 10.98
N ASP A 97 2.83 -0.27 12.26
CA ASP A 97 3.01 -1.37 13.21
C ASP A 97 1.73 -2.16 13.42
N ASP A 98 0.56 -1.50 13.44
CA ASP A 98 -0.73 -2.18 13.60
C ASP A 98 -1.09 -3.04 12.39
N LEU A 99 -0.82 -2.54 11.18
CA LEU A 99 -0.95 -3.31 9.94
C LEU A 99 -0.01 -4.52 9.94
N CYS A 100 1.26 -4.33 10.31
CA CYS A 100 2.21 -5.44 10.43
C CYS A 100 1.76 -6.50 11.44
N LYS A 101 1.24 -6.07 12.60
CA LYS A 101 0.64 -6.97 13.60
C LYS A 101 -0.61 -7.69 13.07
N GLY A 102 -1.35 -7.06 12.15
CA GLY A 102 -2.49 -7.63 11.43
C GLY A 102 -2.11 -8.67 10.37
N GLY A 103 -0.82 -8.77 10.03
CA GLY A 103 -0.27 -9.74 9.08
C GLY A 103 0.33 -9.13 7.82
N ALA A 104 0.21 -7.81 7.64
CA ALA A 104 0.81 -7.12 6.50
C ALA A 104 2.33 -7.26 6.53
N GLN A 105 2.91 -7.58 5.37
CA GLN A 105 4.35 -7.77 5.26
C GLN A 105 5.02 -6.44 4.92
N PRO A 106 6.00 -5.95 5.70
CA PRO A 106 6.72 -4.74 5.34
C PRO A 106 7.54 -4.95 4.06
N LEU A 107 7.72 -3.89 3.29
CA LEU A 107 8.75 -3.83 2.26
C LEU A 107 10.10 -3.92 2.99
N GLY A 108 10.72 -5.11 2.98
CA GLY A 108 12.00 -5.33 3.64
C GLY A 108 13.08 -4.42 3.05
N LYS A 109 14.14 -4.15 3.83
CA LYS A 109 15.39 -3.57 3.31
C LYS A 109 16.16 -4.51 2.36
N ASP A 110 15.68 -5.74 2.17
CA ASP A 110 16.37 -6.83 1.46
C ASP A 110 16.04 -6.93 -0.04
N ASP A 111 15.96 -5.80 -0.73
CA ASP A 111 16.16 -5.74 -2.20
C ASP A 111 17.27 -4.73 -2.56
N THR A 112 18.19 -4.51 -1.61
CA THR A 112 19.43 -3.75 -1.80
C THR A 112 20.64 -4.47 -1.22
N SER A 113 20.59 -5.80 -1.15
CA SER A 113 21.78 -6.62 -0.91
C SER A 113 22.35 -7.05 -2.27
N ALA A 114 23.01 -6.10 -2.92
CA ALA A 114 24.10 -6.44 -3.83
C ALA A 114 25.16 -7.20 -3.00
N GLY A 115 25.30 -8.49 -3.29
CA GLY A 115 26.51 -9.26 -3.03
C GLY A 115 27.24 -9.49 -4.33
#